data_AF-A0A498FDE2-F1
#
_entry.id   AF-A0A498FDE2-F1
#
_cell.length_a   1.000
_cell.length_b   1.000
_cell.length_c   1.000
_cell.angle_alpha   90.00
_cell.angle_beta   90.00
_cell.angle_gamma   90.00
#
_symmetry.space_group_name_H-M   'P 1'
#
loop_
_entity.id
_entity.type
_entity.pdbx_description
1 polymer ?
#
loop_
_entity_poly.entity_id
_entity_poly.type
_entity_poly.pdbx_seq_one_letter_code
_entity_poly.pdbx_strand_id
1 'polypeptide(L)'
;IEIPQWLQENNINVNDATFTPYYDRSAIAIHYRISIETVSECQTELLRVTAIDIRSMERLPNLEETFLESTLPTEPQIESQPVDIEKSTADELIAQTREQIVERVQPKIDEIHQEASRAADTEIEEYRQMQQQRIEELEEKKTRLSDQIQDLSESIQQSSDEGDRVEALQKRKELNSEYEDVDSELEELRHRREQGFPRKQREIRERHALEVVVSPLTITQIEYERGELVLELEEGTVTRSLTLGYGDGVGITDELDCEFCHQTLGEHNSLRTIQEGLHCSQCYSN
;
A
#
# COMPACT_ATOMS: atom_id res chain seq x y z
N ILE A 1 -25.25 18.88 12.76
CA ILE A 1 -24.67 18.43 14.05
C ILE A 1 -24.58 16.91 14.01
N GLU A 2 -23.36 16.43 13.88
CA GLU A 2 -23.04 15.01 13.97
C GLU A 2 -22.84 14.64 15.44
N ILE A 3 -23.59 13.62 15.91
CA ILE A 3 -23.48 13.09 17.27
C ILE A 3 -22.64 11.83 17.21
N PRO A 4 -21.50 11.76 17.93
CA PRO A 4 -20.65 10.58 17.91
C PRO A 4 -21.36 9.31 18.38
N GLN A 5 -21.07 8.20 17.72
CA GLN A 5 -21.68 6.90 18.04
C GLN A 5 -21.41 6.47 19.49
N TRP A 6 -20.23 6.77 20.04
CA TRP A 6 -19.85 6.41 21.40
C TRP A 6 -20.69 7.10 22.50
N LEU A 7 -21.47 8.15 22.16
CA LEU A 7 -22.49 8.77 23.03
C LEU A 7 -23.88 8.15 22.89
N GLN A 8 -24.13 7.44 21.79
CA GLN A 8 -25.40 6.80 21.47
C GLN A 8 -25.42 5.30 21.78
N GLU A 9 -24.28 4.74 22.18
CA GLU A 9 -24.22 3.36 22.66
C GLU A 9 -24.88 3.26 24.04
N ASN A 10 -25.61 2.17 24.28
CA ASN A 10 -26.33 1.84 25.53
C ASN A 10 -27.69 2.56 25.70
N ASN A 11 -28.25 2.53 26.93
CA ASN A 11 -29.58 3.09 27.26
C ASN A 11 -29.55 4.62 27.44
N ILE A 12 -28.61 5.32 26.81
CA ILE A 12 -28.46 6.77 26.87
C ILE A 12 -28.99 7.35 25.57
N ASN A 13 -29.96 8.25 25.67
CA ASN A 13 -30.49 8.98 24.54
C ASN A 13 -29.97 10.41 24.53
N VAL A 14 -29.66 10.94 23.35
CA VAL A 14 -29.43 12.37 23.17
C VAL A 14 -30.75 13.00 22.73
N ASN A 15 -31.37 13.77 23.64
CA ASN A 15 -32.69 14.35 23.44
C ASN A 15 -32.66 15.67 22.67
N ASP A 16 -31.62 16.46 22.94
CA ASP A 16 -31.38 17.72 22.26
C ASP A 16 -29.88 17.93 22.03
N ALA A 17 -29.57 18.65 20.95
CA ALA A 17 -28.21 19.01 20.57
C ALA A 17 -28.22 20.43 20.00
N THR A 18 -27.69 21.38 20.77
CA THR A 18 -27.66 22.79 20.41
C THR A 18 -26.23 23.27 20.22
N PHE A 19 -25.88 23.67 18.99
CA PHE A 19 -24.57 24.27 18.68
C PHE A 19 -24.64 25.80 18.75
N THR A 20 -23.70 26.40 19.47
CA THR A 20 -23.53 27.86 19.55
C THR A 20 -22.15 28.25 18.99
N PRO A 21 -22.08 28.79 17.76
CA PRO A 21 -20.81 29.21 17.16
C PRO A 21 -20.27 30.46 17.85
N TYR A 22 -18.94 30.52 18.02
CA TYR A 22 -18.26 31.66 18.64
C TYR A 22 -17.39 32.44 17.67
N TYR A 23 -16.71 31.74 16.78
CA TYR A 23 -15.83 32.35 15.79
C TYR A 23 -15.59 31.40 14.62
N ASP A 24 -15.30 31.99 13.48
CA ASP A 24 -14.87 31.28 12.29
C ASP A 24 -13.39 30.89 12.42
N ARG A 25 -13.07 29.71 11.92
CA ARG A 25 -11.72 29.17 11.77
C ARG A 25 -11.48 28.86 10.30
N SER A 26 -10.20 28.74 9.97
CA SER A 26 -9.77 28.37 8.63
C SER A 26 -8.90 27.13 8.73
N ALA A 27 -9.24 26.13 7.92
CA ALA A 27 -8.47 24.93 7.71
C ALA A 27 -7.97 24.89 6.27
N ILE A 28 -6.92 24.11 6.04
CA ILE A 28 -6.45 23.77 4.70
C ILE A 28 -6.64 22.28 4.50
N ALA A 29 -7.37 21.92 3.44
CA ALA A 29 -7.49 20.56 2.95
C ALA A 29 -6.62 20.38 1.70
N ILE A 30 -5.72 19.40 1.74
CA ILE A 30 -4.84 19.05 0.62
C ILE A 30 -5.25 17.70 0.08
N HIS A 31 -5.58 17.64 -1.21
CA HIS A 31 -5.77 16.38 -1.92
C HIS A 31 -4.45 15.84 -2.42
N TYR A 32 -4.17 14.59 -2.09
CA TYR A 32 -3.04 13.82 -2.59
C TYR A 32 -3.51 12.73 -3.54
N ARG A 33 -2.83 12.64 -4.68
CA ARG A 33 -2.80 11.42 -5.49
C ARG A 33 -1.54 10.66 -5.14
N ILE A 34 -1.72 9.40 -4.77
CA ILE A 34 -0.64 8.47 -4.48
C ILE A 34 -0.70 7.40 -5.55
N SER A 35 0.30 7.41 -6.43
CA SER A 35 0.47 6.41 -7.47
C SER A 35 1.49 5.39 -6.98
N ILE A 36 1.10 4.12 -6.95
CA ILE A 36 1.96 2.99 -6.60
C ILE A 36 2.09 2.14 -7.86
N GLU A 37 3.28 2.10 -8.44
CA GLU A 37 3.57 1.42 -9.69
C GLU A 37 4.57 0.30 -9.45
N THR A 38 4.27 -0.90 -9.97
CA THR A 38 5.32 -1.89 -10.27
C THR A 38 5.83 -1.64 -11.68
N VAL A 39 7.12 -1.82 -11.92
CA VAL A 39 7.74 -1.53 -13.24
C VAL A 39 7.12 -2.36 -14.38
N SER A 40 6.45 -3.48 -14.09
CA SER A 40 5.92 -4.38 -15.13
C SER A 40 4.41 -4.59 -15.19
N GLU A 41 3.61 -4.42 -14.12
CA GLU A 41 2.27 -5.05 -14.12
C GLU A 41 1.12 -4.27 -13.47
N CYS A 42 1.36 -3.45 -12.44
CA CYS A 42 0.27 -2.89 -11.62
C CYS A 42 0.48 -1.41 -11.31
N GLN A 43 -0.52 -0.59 -11.65
CA GLN A 43 -0.68 0.77 -11.17
C GLN A 43 -1.88 0.81 -10.23
N THR A 44 -1.64 1.15 -8.96
CA THR A 44 -2.69 1.46 -7.99
C THR A 44 -2.68 2.96 -7.74
N GLU A 45 -3.83 3.60 -7.91
CA GLU A 45 -4.00 5.00 -7.57
C GLU A 45 -4.88 5.15 -6.33
N LEU A 46 -4.41 5.93 -5.37
CA LEU A 46 -5.15 6.26 -4.17
C LEU A 46 -5.32 7.78 -4.09
N LEU A 47 -6.54 8.20 -3.80
CA LEU A 47 -6.84 9.57 -3.43
C LEU A 47 -6.97 9.66 -1.91
N ARG A 48 -6.29 10.62 -1.32
CA ARG A 48 -6.36 10.91 0.11
C ARG A 48 -6.44 12.40 0.34
N VAL A 49 -7.11 12.79 1.41
CA VAL A 49 -7.16 14.17 1.88
C VAL A 49 -6.41 14.26 3.21
N THR A 50 -5.79 15.40 3.45
CA THR A 50 -5.35 15.80 4.78
C THR A 50 -5.85 17.20 5.07
N ALA A 51 -6.56 17.36 6.18
CA ALA A 51 -7.14 18.62 6.62
C ALA A 51 -6.44 19.08 7.90
N ILE A 52 -6.03 20.35 7.93
CA ILE A 52 -5.28 20.94 9.05
C ILE A 52 -5.85 22.31 9.39
N ASP A 53 -6.06 22.60 10.68
CA ASP A 53 -6.35 23.96 11.15
C ASP A 53 -5.11 24.86 10.96
N ILE A 54 -5.25 25.99 10.25
CA ILE A 54 -4.13 26.86 9.90
C ILE A 54 -3.43 27.45 11.13
N ARG A 55 -4.15 27.60 12.24
CA ARG A 55 -3.67 28.27 13.46
C ARG A 55 -3.05 27.30 14.45
N SER A 56 -3.69 26.17 14.73
CA SER A 56 -3.16 25.17 15.66
C SER A 56 -2.23 24.17 14.98
N MET A 57 -2.30 24.06 13.65
CA MET A 57 -1.63 23.03 12.86
C MET A 57 -2.06 21.60 13.23
N GLU A 58 -3.19 21.47 13.93
CA GLU A 58 -3.78 20.18 14.28
C GLU A 58 -4.52 19.61 13.06
N ARG A 59 -4.41 18.28 12.90
CA ARG A 59 -5.18 17.57 11.89
C ARG A 59 -6.65 17.55 12.29
N LEU A 60 -7.53 17.66 11.29
CA LEU A 60 -8.97 17.59 11.42
C LEU A 60 -9.54 16.39 10.62
N PRO A 61 -9.44 15.13 11.12
CA PRO A 61 -9.83 13.94 10.36
C PRO A 61 -11.27 13.95 9.86
N ASN A 62 -12.22 14.35 10.71
CA ASN A 62 -13.64 14.42 10.32
C ASN A 62 -13.88 15.48 9.23
N LEU A 63 -13.06 16.53 9.19
CA LEU A 63 -13.11 17.51 8.11
C LEU A 63 -12.54 16.94 6.80
N GLU A 64 -11.60 16.00 6.86
CA GLU A 64 -11.15 15.27 5.66
C GLU A 64 -12.30 14.49 5.03
N GLU A 65 -13.10 13.81 5.86
CA GLU A 65 -14.24 13.01 5.43
C GLU A 65 -15.37 13.91 4.92
N THR A 66 -15.79 14.90 5.71
CA THR A 66 -16.82 15.88 5.33
C THR A 66 -16.47 16.58 4.02
N PHE A 67 -15.20 16.97 3.86
CA PHE A 67 -14.73 17.60 2.63
C PHE A 67 -14.81 16.64 1.44
N LEU A 68 -14.33 15.40 1.58
CA LEU A 68 -14.43 14.39 0.53
C LEU A 68 -15.88 14.15 0.11
N GLU A 69 -16.80 13.98 1.07
CA GLU A 69 -18.22 13.81 0.82
C GLU A 69 -18.83 15.00 0.08
N SER A 70 -18.50 16.23 0.52
CA SER A 70 -18.99 17.45 -0.11
C SER A 70 -18.50 17.67 -1.54
N THR A 71 -17.40 17.01 -1.92
CA THR A 71 -16.85 17.08 -3.29
C THR A 71 -17.43 16.01 -4.22
N LEU A 72 -18.31 15.13 -3.73
CA LEU A 72 -18.97 14.12 -4.54
C LEU A 72 -19.93 14.76 -5.56
N PRO A 73 -20.04 14.23 -6.80
CA PRO A 73 -20.90 14.80 -7.84
C PRO A 73 -22.40 14.86 -7.51
N THR A 74 -22.83 14.09 -6.51
CA THR A 74 -24.22 13.95 -6.08
C THR A 74 -24.64 15.06 -5.10
N GLU A 75 -23.67 15.70 -4.44
CA GLU A 75 -23.93 16.74 -3.44
C GLU A 75 -24.11 18.11 -4.11
N PRO A 76 -24.91 19.01 -3.50
CA PRO A 76 -25.03 20.38 -3.97
C PRO A 76 -23.65 21.05 -3.95
N GLN A 77 -23.26 21.64 -5.08
CA GLN A 77 -21.96 22.29 -5.22
C GLN A 77 -21.83 23.44 -4.23
N ILE A 78 -20.82 23.35 -3.36
CA ILE A 78 -20.44 24.44 -2.46
C ILE A 78 -19.86 25.58 -3.30
N GLU A 79 -20.35 26.81 -3.09
CA GLU A 79 -19.75 27.99 -3.71
C GLU A 79 -18.32 28.13 -3.23
N SER A 80 -17.37 28.14 -4.17
CA SER A 80 -15.95 28.32 -3.87
C SER A 80 -15.44 29.61 -4.51
N GLN A 81 -14.56 30.29 -3.80
CA GLN A 81 -13.86 31.48 -4.29
C GLN A 81 -12.37 31.17 -4.43
N PRO A 82 -11.68 31.77 -5.42
CA PRO A 82 -10.23 31.64 -5.50
C PRO A 82 -9.59 32.28 -4.27
N VAL A 83 -8.82 31.47 -3.55
CA VAL A 83 -8.04 31.91 -2.39
C VAL A 83 -6.59 32.11 -2.83
N ASP A 84 -6.01 33.25 -2.46
CA ASP A 84 -4.59 33.54 -2.71
C ASP A 84 -3.75 33.00 -1.55
N ILE A 85 -3.36 31.72 -1.66
CA ILE A 85 -2.43 31.10 -0.73
C ILE A 85 -1.01 31.34 -1.26
N GLU A 86 -0.19 32.01 -0.47
CA GLU A 86 1.20 32.27 -0.83
C GLU A 86 1.96 30.95 -1.05
N LYS A 87 2.71 30.87 -2.16
CA LYS A 87 3.33 29.61 -2.60
C LYS A 87 4.26 29.00 -1.54
N SER A 88 5.02 29.82 -0.81
CA SER A 88 5.88 29.36 0.28
C SER A 88 5.09 28.65 1.37
N THR A 89 3.93 29.20 1.75
CA THR A 89 3.04 28.61 2.75
C THR A 89 2.47 27.28 2.26
N ALA A 90 2.06 27.20 1.00
CA ALA A 90 1.61 25.96 0.39
C ALA A 90 2.70 24.88 0.38
N ASP A 91 3.94 25.23 0.00
CA ASP A 91 5.07 24.31 -0.04
C ASP A 91 5.42 23.78 1.37
N GLU A 92 5.38 24.64 2.39
CA GLU A 92 5.58 24.25 3.80
C GLU A 92 4.49 23.29 4.30
N LEU A 93 3.22 23.58 4.01
CA LEU A 93 2.10 22.72 4.39
C LEU A 93 2.16 21.36 3.70
N ILE A 94 2.49 21.33 2.40
CA ILE A 94 2.71 20.08 1.65
C ILE A 94 3.83 19.28 2.28
N ALA A 95 4.95 19.92 2.64
CA ALA A 95 6.09 19.23 3.25
C ALA A 95 5.71 18.57 4.59
N GLN A 96 4.96 19.27 5.43
CA GLN A 96 4.54 18.78 6.75
C GLN A 96 3.51 17.63 6.67
N THR A 97 2.60 17.68 5.70
CA THR A 97 1.53 16.68 5.55
C THR A 97 1.96 15.44 4.76
N ARG A 98 3.00 15.56 3.94
CA ARG A 98 3.48 14.47 3.09
C ARG A 98 3.91 13.23 3.87
N GLU A 99 4.62 13.40 4.99
CA GLU A 99 5.05 12.25 5.80
C GLU A 99 3.85 11.51 6.39
N GLN A 100 2.88 12.26 6.91
CA GLN A 100 1.68 11.69 7.52
C GLN A 100 0.81 10.92 6.51
N ILE A 101 0.74 11.39 5.26
CA ILE A 101 -0.03 10.68 4.23
C ILE A 101 0.67 9.41 3.77
N VAL A 102 2.01 9.41 3.73
CA VAL A 102 2.79 8.20 3.43
C VAL A 102 2.58 7.16 4.53
N GLU A 103 2.66 7.55 5.80
CA GLU A 103 2.41 6.64 6.93
C GLU A 103 1.02 6.00 6.88
N ARG A 104 -0.01 6.79 6.55
CA ARG A 104 -1.40 6.29 6.42
C ARG A 104 -1.56 5.26 5.30
N VAL A 105 -0.76 5.35 4.25
CA VAL A 105 -0.84 4.48 3.08
C VAL A 105 0.20 3.36 3.11
N GLN A 106 1.17 3.42 4.04
CA GLN A 106 2.20 2.41 4.23
C GLN A 106 1.66 0.98 4.31
N PRO A 107 0.56 0.68 5.04
CA PRO A 107 0.02 -0.69 5.07
C PRO A 107 -0.38 -1.21 3.69
N LYS A 108 -0.90 -0.33 2.82
CA LYS A 108 -1.29 -0.70 1.45
C LYS A 108 -0.06 -0.82 0.55
N ILE A 109 0.96 0.02 0.74
CA ILE A 109 2.24 -0.11 0.04
C ILE A 109 2.91 -1.44 0.40
N ASP A 110 2.91 -1.81 1.68
CA ASP A 110 3.50 -3.06 2.17
C ASP A 110 2.77 -4.29 1.61
N GLU A 111 1.44 -4.24 1.52
CA GLU A 111 0.61 -5.27 0.90
C GLU A 111 1.02 -5.48 -0.57
N ILE A 112 1.08 -4.40 -1.35
CA ILE A 112 1.46 -4.43 -2.77
C ILE A 112 2.92 -4.89 -2.92
N HIS A 113 3.82 -4.45 -2.03
CA HIS A 113 5.22 -4.88 -2.03
C HIS A 113 5.35 -6.39 -1.80
N GLN A 114 4.56 -6.92 -0.87
CA GLN A 114 4.55 -8.35 -0.58
C GLN A 114 4.03 -9.15 -1.78
N GLU A 115 3.00 -8.67 -2.47
CA GLU A 115 2.48 -9.29 -3.68
C GLU A 115 3.51 -9.29 -4.82
N ALA A 116 4.12 -8.14 -5.10
CA ALA A 116 5.17 -8.01 -6.11
C ALA A 116 6.39 -8.91 -5.80
N SER A 117 6.78 -9.01 -4.52
CA SER A 117 7.85 -9.90 -4.08
C SER A 117 7.52 -11.38 -4.34
N ARG A 118 6.27 -11.80 -4.07
CA ARG A 118 5.81 -13.17 -4.36
C ARG A 118 5.80 -13.45 -5.86
N ALA A 119 5.35 -12.50 -6.67
CA ALA A 119 5.38 -12.63 -8.13
C ALA A 119 6.82 -12.79 -8.65
N ALA A 120 7.75 -11.99 -8.14
CA ALA A 120 9.18 -12.10 -8.45
C ALA A 120 9.75 -13.47 -8.07
N ASP A 121 9.42 -13.99 -6.89
CA ASP A 121 9.88 -15.30 -6.44
C ASP A 121 9.33 -16.44 -7.32
N THR A 122 8.05 -16.38 -7.70
CA THR A 122 7.46 -17.32 -8.66
C THR A 122 8.19 -17.28 -10.00
N GLU A 123 8.44 -16.10 -10.56
CA GLU A 123 9.13 -15.97 -11.84
C GLU A 123 10.59 -16.47 -11.78
N ILE A 124 11.28 -16.25 -10.65
CA ILE A 124 12.62 -16.83 -10.41
C ILE A 124 12.56 -18.36 -10.40
N GLU A 125 11.53 -18.94 -9.79
CA GLU A 125 11.39 -20.38 -9.71
C GLU A 125 11.03 -20.99 -11.08
N GLU A 126 10.12 -20.37 -11.83
CA GLU A 126 9.82 -20.76 -13.22
C GLU A 126 11.07 -20.70 -14.09
N TYR A 127 11.89 -19.66 -13.94
CA TYR A 127 13.18 -19.55 -14.63
C TYR A 127 14.11 -20.71 -14.26
N ARG A 128 14.21 -21.07 -12.98
CA ARG A 128 15.04 -22.22 -12.55
C ARG A 128 14.56 -23.53 -13.16
N GLN A 129 13.26 -23.79 -13.16
CA GLN A 129 12.67 -24.98 -13.75
C GLN A 129 12.96 -25.06 -15.25
N MET A 130 12.81 -23.95 -15.98
CA MET A 130 13.16 -23.85 -17.40
C MET A 130 14.65 -24.16 -17.64
N GLN A 131 15.55 -23.60 -16.82
CA GLN A 131 16.98 -23.89 -16.96
C GLN A 131 17.32 -25.35 -16.61
N GLN A 132 16.61 -25.96 -15.66
CA GLN A 132 16.78 -27.37 -15.33
C GLN A 132 16.39 -28.27 -16.49
N GLN A 133 15.23 -28.04 -17.11
CA GLN A 133 14.81 -28.76 -18.31
C GLN A 133 15.85 -28.59 -19.44
N ARG A 134 16.39 -27.38 -19.62
CA ARG A 134 17.43 -27.13 -20.63
C ARG A 134 18.71 -27.94 -20.38
N ILE A 135 19.12 -28.09 -19.12
CA ILE A 135 20.28 -28.92 -18.76
C ILE A 135 20.01 -30.38 -19.13
N GLU A 136 18.83 -30.91 -18.80
CA GLU A 136 18.45 -32.29 -19.14
C GLU A 136 18.47 -32.54 -20.66
N GLU A 137 17.89 -31.63 -21.45
CA GLU A 137 17.92 -31.69 -22.92
C GLU A 137 19.35 -31.70 -23.49
N LEU A 138 20.25 -30.89 -22.91
CA LEU A 138 21.65 -30.86 -23.33
C LEU A 138 22.42 -32.10 -22.90
N GLU A 139 22.14 -32.67 -21.73
CA GLU A 139 22.73 -33.93 -21.26
C GLU A 139 22.34 -35.11 -22.16
N GLU A 140 21.06 -35.19 -22.55
CA GLU A 140 20.58 -36.17 -23.54
C GLU A 140 21.28 -35.98 -24.89
N LYS A 141 21.37 -34.72 -25.36
CA LYS A 141 22.06 -34.40 -26.61
C LYS A 141 23.54 -34.79 -26.56
N LYS A 142 24.24 -34.51 -25.45
CA LYS A 142 25.64 -34.87 -25.23
C LYS A 142 25.84 -36.38 -25.28
N THR A 143 24.96 -37.15 -24.64
CA THR A 143 24.99 -38.61 -24.66
C THR A 143 24.82 -39.14 -26.09
N ARG A 144 23.82 -38.64 -26.82
CA ARG A 144 23.59 -39.03 -28.22
C ARG A 144 24.79 -38.72 -29.13
N LEU A 145 25.41 -37.55 -28.97
CA LEU A 145 26.60 -37.18 -29.73
C LEU A 145 27.78 -38.11 -29.40
N SER A 146 27.97 -38.45 -28.11
CA SER A 146 28.99 -39.40 -27.68
C SER A 146 28.81 -40.77 -28.33
N ASP A 147 27.58 -41.30 -28.35
CA ASP A 147 27.27 -42.59 -28.97
C ASP A 147 27.55 -42.55 -30.49
N GLN A 148 27.15 -41.48 -31.18
CA GLN A 148 27.42 -41.31 -32.60
C GLN A 148 28.92 -41.20 -32.93
N ILE A 149 29.70 -40.53 -32.08
CA ILE A 149 31.16 -40.43 -32.22
C ILE A 149 31.81 -41.81 -32.02
N GLN A 150 31.30 -42.61 -31.08
CA GLN A 150 31.76 -43.97 -30.84
C GLN A 150 31.44 -44.87 -32.05
N ASP A 151 30.21 -44.87 -32.56
CA ASP A 151 29.79 -45.64 -33.73
C ASP A 151 30.64 -45.32 -34.97
N LEU A 152 30.93 -44.03 -35.21
CA LEU A 152 31.82 -43.60 -36.28
C LEU A 152 33.26 -44.08 -36.06
N SER A 153 33.74 -44.07 -34.82
CA SER A 153 35.08 -44.55 -34.49
C SER A 153 35.24 -46.05 -34.71
N GLU A 154 34.20 -46.84 -34.40
CA GLU A 154 34.15 -48.27 -34.71
C GLU A 154 34.10 -48.51 -36.23
N SER A 155 33.25 -47.76 -36.95
CA SER A 155 33.14 -47.83 -38.42
C SER A 155 34.46 -47.50 -39.14
N ILE A 156 35.20 -46.49 -38.67
CA ILE A 156 36.52 -46.11 -39.19
C ILE A 156 37.57 -47.23 -39.00
N GLN A 157 37.47 -48.00 -37.91
CA GLN A 157 38.38 -49.12 -37.63
C GLN A 157 38.05 -50.35 -38.48
N GLN A 158 36.78 -50.56 -38.82
CA GLN A 158 36.31 -51.73 -39.58
C GLN A 158 36.31 -51.51 -41.10
N SER A 159 36.28 -50.26 -41.58
CA SER A 159 36.24 -49.97 -43.01
C SER A 159 37.55 -50.33 -43.70
N SER A 160 37.44 -50.99 -44.85
CA SER A 160 38.55 -51.34 -45.75
C SER A 160 38.61 -50.43 -46.98
N ASP A 161 37.61 -49.55 -47.17
CA ASP A 161 37.59 -48.55 -48.24
C ASP A 161 38.14 -47.21 -47.76
N GLU A 162 39.05 -46.63 -48.54
CA GLU A 162 39.76 -45.41 -48.17
C GLU A 162 38.86 -44.17 -48.29
N GLY A 163 37.89 -44.18 -49.21
CA GLY A 163 36.91 -43.10 -49.39
C GLY A 163 35.94 -43.01 -48.22
N ASP A 164 35.29 -44.12 -47.88
CA ASP A 164 34.35 -44.21 -46.75
C ASP A 164 35.01 -43.80 -45.42
N ARG A 165 36.30 -44.13 -45.27
CA ARG A 165 37.08 -43.78 -44.08
C ARG A 165 37.35 -42.29 -43.95
N VAL A 166 37.62 -41.58 -45.06
CA VAL A 166 37.83 -40.12 -45.05
C VAL A 166 36.53 -39.39 -44.71
N GLU A 167 35.40 -39.81 -45.29
CA GLU A 167 34.09 -39.21 -45.01
C GLU A 167 33.71 -39.39 -43.53
N ALA A 168 33.89 -40.60 -42.97
CA ALA A 168 33.62 -40.86 -41.56
C ALA A 168 34.52 -40.04 -40.62
N LEU A 169 35.80 -39.82 -40.98
CA LEU A 169 36.70 -38.95 -40.22
C LEU A 169 36.24 -37.49 -40.21
N GLN A 170 35.75 -36.99 -41.34
CA GLN A 170 35.23 -35.62 -41.44
C GLN A 170 33.97 -35.46 -40.58
N LYS A 171 33.02 -36.38 -40.70
CA LYS A 171 31.79 -36.36 -39.89
C LYS A 171 32.07 -36.48 -38.39
N ARG A 172 33.03 -37.31 -37.99
CA ARG A 172 33.46 -37.40 -36.59
C ARG A 172 34.03 -36.08 -36.07
N LYS A 173 34.80 -35.36 -36.90
CA LYS A 173 35.34 -34.05 -36.53
C LYS A 173 34.21 -33.03 -36.30
N GLU A 174 33.20 -33.04 -37.15
CA GLU A 174 32.01 -32.17 -36.99
C GLU A 174 31.26 -32.49 -35.70
N LEU A 175 30.97 -33.76 -35.43
CA LEU A 175 30.28 -34.17 -34.20
C LEU A 175 31.10 -33.90 -32.94
N ASN A 176 32.42 -34.04 -32.99
CA ASN A 176 33.29 -33.67 -31.87
C ASN A 176 33.20 -32.17 -31.55
N SER A 177 33.15 -31.32 -32.58
CA SER A 177 32.96 -29.88 -32.38
C SER A 177 31.62 -29.59 -31.73
N GLU A 178 30.53 -30.21 -32.21
CA GLU A 178 29.21 -30.03 -31.61
C GLU A 178 29.14 -30.56 -30.17
N TYR A 179 29.85 -31.65 -29.88
CA TYR A 179 29.97 -32.20 -28.53
C TYR A 179 30.67 -31.20 -27.59
N GLU A 180 31.80 -30.63 -28.01
CA GLU A 180 32.55 -29.63 -27.24
C GLU A 180 31.70 -28.36 -26.97
N ASP A 181 30.93 -27.91 -27.96
CA ASP A 181 30.01 -26.77 -27.81
C ASP A 181 28.92 -27.06 -26.78
N VAL A 182 28.28 -28.24 -26.87
CA VAL A 182 27.23 -28.68 -25.92
C VAL A 182 27.79 -28.85 -24.52
N ASP A 183 29.00 -29.40 -24.38
CA ASP A 183 29.63 -29.58 -23.08
C ASP A 183 29.95 -28.23 -22.41
N SER A 184 30.46 -27.29 -23.20
CA SER A 184 30.74 -25.92 -22.74
C SER A 184 29.46 -25.22 -22.28
N GLU A 185 28.35 -25.31 -23.05
CA GLU A 185 27.05 -24.74 -22.67
C GLU A 185 26.53 -25.37 -21.35
N LEU A 186 26.68 -26.69 -21.19
CA LEU A 186 26.31 -27.41 -19.96
C LEU A 186 27.11 -26.95 -18.74
N GLU A 187 28.43 -26.82 -18.87
CA GLU A 187 29.28 -26.35 -17.78
C GLU A 187 28.91 -24.93 -17.35
N GLU A 188 28.69 -24.02 -18.32
CA GLU A 188 28.25 -22.66 -18.04
C GLU A 188 26.90 -22.61 -17.33
N LEU A 189 25.91 -23.37 -17.81
CA LEU A 189 24.57 -23.42 -17.20
C LEU A 189 24.62 -24.01 -15.79
N ARG A 190 25.37 -25.10 -15.57
CA ARG A 190 25.56 -25.70 -14.24
C ARG A 190 26.23 -24.72 -13.29
N HIS A 191 27.27 -24.02 -13.73
CA HIS A 191 27.95 -23.02 -12.93
C HIS A 191 27.01 -21.85 -12.55
N ARG A 192 26.23 -21.35 -13.51
CA ARG A 192 25.23 -20.30 -13.24
C ARG A 192 24.13 -20.77 -12.28
N ARG A 193 23.72 -22.03 -12.39
CA ARG A 193 22.75 -22.67 -11.48
C ARG A 193 23.28 -22.77 -10.06
N GLU A 194 24.53 -23.19 -9.89
CA GLU A 194 25.21 -23.24 -8.58
C GLU A 194 25.25 -21.87 -7.89
N GLN A 195 25.41 -20.80 -8.68
CA GLN A 195 25.34 -19.42 -8.18
C GLN A 195 23.90 -18.92 -7.95
N GLY A 196 22.88 -19.69 -8.33
CA GLY A 196 21.48 -19.32 -8.21
C GLY A 196 21.01 -18.27 -9.22
N PHE A 197 21.73 -18.06 -10.32
CA PHE A 197 21.41 -17.07 -11.36
C PHE A 197 21.30 -15.61 -10.86
N PRO A 198 22.33 -15.04 -10.21
CA PRO A 198 22.24 -13.76 -9.51
C PRO A 198 21.88 -12.58 -10.41
N ARG A 199 22.36 -12.57 -11.68
CA ARG A 199 22.01 -11.55 -12.66
C ARG A 199 20.52 -11.58 -13.01
N LYS A 200 19.95 -12.77 -13.22
CA LYS A 200 18.53 -12.92 -13.57
C LYS A 200 17.63 -12.64 -12.38
N GLN A 201 18.02 -13.03 -11.16
CA GLN A 201 17.32 -12.63 -9.94
C GLN A 201 17.24 -11.11 -9.81
N ARG A 202 18.33 -10.39 -10.09
CA ARG A 202 18.34 -8.92 -10.04
C ARG A 202 17.40 -8.32 -11.08
N GLU A 203 17.49 -8.77 -12.33
CA GLU A 203 16.61 -8.31 -13.42
C GLU A 203 15.13 -8.54 -13.11
N ILE A 204 14.79 -9.70 -12.53
CA ILE A 204 13.41 -10.00 -12.11
C ILE A 204 13.00 -9.06 -10.98
N ARG A 205 13.81 -8.94 -9.91
CA ARG A 205 13.49 -8.06 -8.78
C ARG A 205 13.37 -6.59 -9.16
N GLU A 206 14.19 -6.11 -10.09
CA GLU A 206 14.12 -4.73 -10.59
C GLU A 206 12.80 -4.47 -11.34
N ARG A 207 12.25 -5.44 -12.08
CA ARG A 207 10.93 -5.32 -12.70
C ARG A 207 9.76 -5.35 -11.71
N HIS A 208 9.94 -6.03 -10.59
CA HIS A 208 8.95 -6.07 -9.50
C HIS A 208 9.20 -4.99 -8.42
N ALA A 209 10.14 -4.07 -8.66
CA ALA A 209 10.36 -2.94 -7.76
C ALA A 209 9.16 -2.00 -7.78
N LEU A 210 8.89 -1.38 -6.64
CA LEU A 210 7.83 -0.40 -6.49
C LEU A 210 8.35 1.02 -6.61
N GLU A 211 7.61 1.84 -7.35
CA GLU A 211 7.73 3.29 -7.36
C GLU A 211 6.47 3.89 -6.72
N VAL A 212 6.66 4.71 -5.68
CA VAL A 212 5.56 5.39 -4.98
C VAL A 212 5.71 6.89 -5.17
N VAL A 213 4.76 7.49 -5.89
CA VAL A 213 4.73 8.92 -6.17
C VAL A 213 3.55 9.56 -5.44
N VAL A 214 3.86 10.45 -4.49
CA VAL A 214 2.88 11.26 -3.77
C VAL A 214 2.85 12.65 -4.38
N SER A 215 1.75 13.00 -5.03
CA SER A 215 1.55 14.29 -5.71
C SER A 215 0.40 15.07 -5.05
N PRO A 216 0.65 16.29 -4.53
CA PRO A 216 -0.45 17.18 -4.17
C PRO A 216 -1.17 17.62 -5.45
N LEU A 217 -2.49 17.51 -5.46
CA LEU A 217 -3.34 17.88 -6.60
C LEU A 217 -3.96 19.26 -6.40
N THR A 218 -4.59 19.46 -5.25
CA THR A 218 -5.31 20.69 -4.92
C THR A 218 -5.12 21.04 -3.46
N ILE A 219 -5.15 22.33 -3.18
CA ILE A 219 -5.18 22.90 -1.83
C ILE A 219 -6.44 23.75 -1.77
N THR A 220 -7.28 23.46 -0.78
CA THR A 220 -8.54 24.19 -0.55
C THR A 220 -8.51 24.75 0.86
N GLN A 221 -8.70 26.06 1.00
CA GLN A 221 -8.99 26.65 2.30
C GLN A 221 -10.47 26.47 2.60
N ILE A 222 -10.77 25.94 3.79
CA ILE A 222 -12.12 25.69 4.27
C ILE A 222 -12.34 26.61 5.48
N GLU A 223 -13.42 27.38 5.44
CA GLU A 223 -13.90 28.11 6.62
C GLU A 223 -14.90 27.24 7.36
N TYR A 224 -14.75 27.17 8.68
CA TYR A 224 -15.65 26.40 9.53
C TYR A 224 -15.90 27.13 10.85
N GLU A 225 -17.11 26.99 11.38
CA GLU A 225 -17.48 27.60 12.66
C GLU A 225 -16.98 26.74 13.82
N ARG A 226 -16.39 27.36 14.83
CA ARG A 226 -16.04 26.70 16.10
C ARG A 226 -16.76 27.35 17.26
N GLY A 227 -17.25 26.53 18.18
CA GLY A 227 -18.02 26.96 19.32
C GLY A 227 -18.26 25.84 20.32
N GLU A 228 -19.37 25.91 21.02
CA GLU A 228 -19.79 24.90 21.99
C GLU A 228 -21.04 24.16 21.51
N LEU A 229 -21.01 22.84 21.65
CA LEU A 229 -22.16 21.97 21.51
C LEU A 229 -22.66 21.62 22.92
N VAL A 230 -23.92 21.92 23.17
CA VAL A 230 -24.64 21.50 24.37
C VAL A 230 -25.51 20.30 24.01
N LEU A 231 -25.24 19.18 24.66
CA LEU A 231 -25.98 17.92 24.52
C LEU A 231 -26.83 17.68 25.76
N GLU A 232 -28.11 17.36 25.57
CA GLU A 232 -28.98 16.88 26.64
C GLU A 232 -29.06 15.35 26.59
N LEU A 233 -28.43 14.70 27.57
CA LEU A 233 -28.39 13.25 27.72
C LEU A 233 -29.49 12.78 28.67
N GLU A 234 -30.18 11.70 28.33
CA GLU A 234 -31.18 11.05 29.17
C GLU A 234 -30.91 9.56 29.34
N GLU A 235 -30.95 9.08 30.57
CA GLU A 235 -30.92 7.67 30.93
C GLU A 235 -32.02 7.38 31.96
N GLY A 236 -33.11 6.79 31.50
CA GLY A 236 -34.27 6.47 32.34
C GLY A 236 -34.97 7.72 32.85
N THR A 237 -34.70 8.12 34.10
CA THR A 237 -35.23 9.36 34.70
C THR A 237 -34.17 10.41 34.99
N VAL A 238 -32.90 10.11 34.67
CA VAL A 238 -31.78 11.03 34.89
C VAL A 238 -31.54 11.78 33.59
N THR A 239 -31.49 13.11 33.67
CA THR A 239 -31.13 13.99 32.56
C THR A 239 -29.88 14.79 32.95
N ARG A 240 -28.92 14.90 32.04
CA ARG A 240 -27.69 15.66 32.25
C ARG A 240 -27.35 16.46 30.99
N SER A 241 -26.94 17.71 31.20
CA SER A 241 -26.41 18.55 30.13
C SER A 241 -24.90 18.41 30.08
N LEU A 242 -24.35 18.20 28.88
CA LEU A 242 -22.93 18.09 28.59
C LEU A 242 -22.55 19.18 27.59
N THR A 243 -21.52 19.95 27.90
CA THR A 243 -21.00 21.01 27.02
C THR A 243 -19.62 20.62 26.53
N LEU A 244 -19.44 20.62 25.21
CA LEU A 244 -18.21 20.22 24.53
C LEU A 244 -17.85 21.22 23.45
N GLY A 245 -16.56 21.46 23.24
CA GLY A 245 -16.06 22.13 22.05
C GLY A 245 -16.48 21.38 20.79
N TYR A 246 -17.00 22.11 19.81
CA TYR A 246 -17.49 21.57 18.55
C TYR A 246 -17.11 22.48 17.39
N GLY A 247 -16.73 21.87 16.26
CA GLY A 247 -16.60 22.56 14.99
C GLY A 247 -17.57 22.00 13.96
N ASP A 248 -18.27 22.86 13.24
CA ASP A 248 -19.14 22.40 12.16
C ASP A 248 -18.31 21.76 11.04
N GLY A 249 -18.69 20.56 10.59
CA GLY A 249 -17.89 19.71 9.70
C GLY A 249 -16.59 19.13 10.30
N VAL A 250 -16.26 19.45 11.56
CA VAL A 250 -15.10 18.91 12.29
C VAL A 250 -15.54 17.95 13.40
N GLY A 251 -16.73 18.13 13.96
CA GLY A 251 -17.21 17.33 15.09
C GLY A 251 -16.73 17.84 16.45
N ILE A 252 -16.78 16.98 17.45
CA ILE A 252 -16.34 17.30 18.82
C ILE A 252 -14.82 17.46 18.85
N THR A 253 -14.35 18.59 19.39
CA THR A 253 -12.91 18.91 19.47
C THR A 253 -12.28 18.64 20.82
N ASP A 254 -13.10 18.34 21.82
CA ASP A 254 -12.66 18.15 23.20
C ASP A 254 -12.56 16.67 23.54
N GLU A 255 -11.51 16.31 24.28
CA GLU A 255 -11.41 14.99 24.90
C GLU A 255 -12.34 14.94 26.12
N LEU A 256 -13.10 13.85 26.23
CA LEU A 256 -14.00 13.62 27.35
C LEU A 256 -13.53 12.39 28.12
N ASP A 257 -13.26 12.54 29.41
CA ASP A 257 -12.80 11.44 30.25
C ASP A 257 -13.93 10.86 31.10
N CYS A 258 -13.83 9.57 31.37
CA CYS A 258 -14.63 8.90 32.39
C CYS A 258 -14.37 9.50 33.77
N GLU A 259 -15.42 9.94 34.47
CA GLU A 259 -15.31 10.53 35.81
C GLU A 259 -14.82 9.51 36.87
N PHE A 260 -14.93 8.21 36.60
CA PHE A 260 -14.52 7.14 37.52
C PHE A 260 -13.11 6.62 37.28
N CYS A 261 -12.76 6.24 36.05
CA CYS A 261 -11.45 5.63 35.74
C CYS A 261 -10.47 6.58 35.03
N HIS A 262 -10.91 7.80 34.69
CA HIS A 262 -10.12 8.81 33.96
C HIS A 262 -9.56 8.34 32.61
N GLN A 263 -10.17 7.32 32.01
CA GLN A 263 -9.88 6.95 30.64
C GLN A 263 -10.74 7.78 29.68
N THR A 264 -10.15 8.20 28.58
CA THR A 264 -10.81 8.94 27.52
C THR A 264 -11.92 8.11 26.88
N LEU A 265 -13.07 8.74 26.73
CA LEU A 265 -14.24 8.22 26.03
C LEU A 265 -14.04 8.39 24.52
N GLY A 266 -14.51 7.41 23.76
CA GLY A 266 -14.40 7.40 22.31
C GLY A 266 -14.95 6.11 21.74
N GLU A 267 -14.74 5.87 20.46
CA GLU A 267 -15.29 4.69 19.75
C GLU A 267 -14.93 3.34 20.42
N HIS A 268 -13.73 3.24 20.99
CA HIS A 268 -13.26 2.02 21.65
C HIS A 268 -13.59 1.96 23.17
N ASN A 269 -14.17 3.02 23.70
CA ASN A 269 -14.51 3.17 25.13
C ASN A 269 -15.72 4.08 25.27
N SER A 270 -16.89 3.57 24.91
CA SER A 270 -18.14 4.33 24.87
C SER A 270 -18.68 4.72 26.24
N LEU A 271 -19.53 5.76 26.25
CA LEU A 271 -20.26 6.19 27.44
C LEU A 271 -21.32 5.13 27.77
N ARG A 272 -21.37 4.68 29.03
CA ARG A 272 -22.26 3.60 29.46
C ARG A 272 -23.39 4.05 30.39
N THR A 273 -23.13 4.97 31.30
CA THR A 273 -24.16 5.54 32.18
C THR A 273 -23.85 6.99 32.55
N ILE A 274 -24.90 7.73 32.90
CA ILE A 274 -24.87 9.11 33.41
C ILE A 274 -25.43 9.24 34.83
N GLN A 275 -25.86 8.15 35.48
CA GLN A 275 -26.60 8.18 36.76
C GLN A 275 -25.80 8.76 37.94
N GLU A 276 -24.49 8.51 37.99
CA GLU A 276 -23.60 8.98 39.08
C GLU A 276 -22.37 9.73 38.58
N GLY A 277 -22.36 10.12 37.31
CA GLY A 277 -21.15 10.56 36.63
C GLY A 277 -21.13 10.07 35.20
N LEU A 278 -20.23 10.62 34.38
CA LEU A 278 -19.97 10.09 33.04
C LEU A 278 -19.08 8.85 33.18
N HIS A 279 -19.66 7.65 33.09
CA HIS A 279 -18.91 6.41 33.25
C HIS A 279 -18.80 5.64 31.94
N CYS A 280 -17.59 5.17 31.64
CA CYS A 280 -17.31 4.43 30.41
C CYS A 280 -17.70 2.94 30.50
N SER A 281 -17.76 2.29 29.34
CA SER A 281 -18.07 0.86 29.23
C SER A 281 -17.04 -0.05 29.90
N GLN A 282 -15.76 0.33 29.92
CA GLN A 282 -14.69 -0.44 30.57
C GLN A 282 -14.83 -0.54 32.09
N CYS A 283 -15.39 0.48 32.77
CA CYS A 283 -15.64 0.45 34.22
C CYS A 283 -16.60 -0.69 34.65
N TYR A 284 -17.41 -1.17 33.71
CA TYR A 284 -18.45 -2.18 33.94
C TYR A 284 -18.16 -3.50 33.21
N SER A 285 -16.96 -3.65 32.64
CA SER A 285 -16.51 -4.88 31.99
C SER A 285 -15.64 -5.75 32.90
N ASN A 286 -15.65 -5.47 34.22
CA ASN A 286 -15.07 -6.32 35.27
C ASN A 286 -16.15 -7.03 36.09
#